data_AF-A0A3B9PHR5-F1
#
_entry.id   AF-A0A3B9PHR5-F1
#
_cell.length_a   1.000
_cell.length_b   1.000
_cell.length_c   1.000
_cell.angle_alpha   90.00
_cell.angle_beta   90.00
_cell.angle_gamma   90.00
#
_symmetry.space_group_name_H-M   'P 1'
#
loop_
_entity.id
_entity.type
_entity.pdbx_description
1 polymer ?
#
loop_
_entity_poly.entity_id
_entity_poly.type
_entity_poly.pdbx_seq_one_letter_code
_entity_poly.pdbx_strand_id
1 'polypeptide(L)'
;MKRTRLKRRSGLGRTAEQLVRLASGLAESGSRVEDRFWEQQLATLIDQMLEENDEEVLNTALDHLYSADPRAYDELADNIESRAECAAGAFPEHDVVLIAAPVLAWSRYRIAATSIAPAVLANLRVHLQAHVLAKGAHLSVADFLFSPDQLPQGYCATAEFAKVICGAARDNLDLHIETEGMPETAQFLSDTRYLLAAVAVPRGTPLFRWQE
;
A
#
# COMPACT_ATOMS: atom_id res chain seq x y z
N MET A 1 -8.86 -12.66 -53.47
CA MET A 1 -7.91 -12.66 -52.34
C MET A 1 -8.63 -12.14 -51.10
N LYS A 2 -8.84 -12.98 -50.08
CA LYS A 2 -9.45 -12.55 -48.81
C LYS A 2 -8.46 -11.60 -48.12
N ARG A 3 -8.87 -10.34 -47.91
CA ARG A 3 -8.11 -9.34 -47.14
C ARG A 3 -7.84 -9.90 -45.74
N THR A 4 -6.57 -10.15 -45.43
CA THR A 4 -6.11 -10.49 -44.09
C THR A 4 -6.45 -9.30 -43.18
N ARG A 5 -7.41 -9.48 -42.27
CA ARG A 5 -7.67 -8.48 -41.23
C ARG A 5 -6.46 -8.49 -40.30
N LEU A 6 -5.64 -7.45 -40.36
CA LEU A 6 -4.67 -7.18 -39.29
C LEU A 6 -5.46 -7.13 -37.97
N LYS A 7 -5.09 -7.99 -37.03
CA LYS A 7 -5.56 -7.90 -35.64
C LYS A 7 -5.25 -6.47 -35.19
N ARG A 8 -6.27 -5.63 -34.96
CA ARG A 8 -6.08 -4.40 -34.18
C ARG A 8 -5.42 -4.87 -32.88
N ARG A 9 -4.21 -4.40 -32.57
CA ARG A 9 -3.77 -4.37 -31.18
C ARG A 9 -4.92 -3.71 -30.43
N SER A 10 -5.53 -4.41 -29.47
CA SER A 10 -6.50 -3.78 -28.58
C SER A 10 -5.77 -2.57 -28.01
N GLY A 11 -6.26 -1.37 -28.35
CA GLY A 11 -5.70 -0.15 -27.80
C GLY A 11 -5.84 -0.17 -26.29
N LEU A 12 -5.03 0.63 -25.61
CA LEU A 12 -5.24 0.88 -24.19
C LEU A 12 -6.68 1.39 -23.97
N GLY A 13 -7.28 0.99 -22.85
CA GLY A 13 -8.53 1.61 -22.43
C GLY A 13 -8.31 3.10 -22.17
N ARG A 14 -9.34 3.94 -22.35
CA ARG A 14 -9.24 5.40 -22.19
C ARG A 14 -8.65 5.81 -20.83
N THR A 15 -9.02 5.11 -19.76
CA THR A 15 -8.51 5.38 -18.41
C THR A 15 -7.04 5.02 -18.29
N ALA A 16 -6.61 3.87 -18.82
CA ALA A 16 -5.20 3.48 -18.87
C ALA A 16 -4.37 4.47 -19.71
N GLU A 17 -4.88 4.93 -20.87
CA GLU A 17 -4.23 5.99 -21.65
C GLU A 17 -4.07 7.30 -20.86
N GLN A 18 -5.05 7.62 -20.03
CA GLN A 18 -5.00 8.81 -19.19
C GLN A 18 -3.96 8.68 -18.06
N LEU A 19 -3.87 7.51 -17.40
CA LEU A 19 -2.83 7.21 -16.41
C LEU A 19 -1.43 7.34 -17.05
N VAL A 20 -1.23 6.70 -18.21
CA VAL A 20 0.00 6.79 -19.00
C VAL A 20 0.36 8.25 -19.29
N ARG A 21 -0.62 9.05 -19.77
CA ARG A 21 -0.39 10.47 -20.08
C ARG A 21 0.03 11.27 -18.86
N LEU A 22 -0.63 11.07 -17.72
CA LEU A 22 -0.34 11.80 -16.48
C LEU A 22 1.03 11.43 -15.93
N ALA A 23 1.38 10.14 -15.92
CA ALA A 23 2.68 9.65 -15.49
C ALA A 23 3.82 10.15 -16.39
N SER A 24 3.66 10.11 -17.72
CA SER A 24 4.65 10.70 -18.64
C SER A 24 4.77 12.22 -18.49
N GLY A 25 3.66 12.91 -18.18
CA GLY A 25 3.69 14.34 -17.88
C GLY A 25 4.48 14.66 -16.61
N LEU A 26 4.31 13.85 -15.57
CA LEU A 26 5.09 13.94 -14.32
C LEU A 26 6.57 13.65 -14.57
N ALA A 27 6.90 12.59 -15.33
CA ALA A 27 8.29 12.23 -15.64
C ALA A 27 9.04 13.32 -16.44
N GLU A 28 8.33 14.07 -17.28
CA GLU A 28 8.89 15.18 -18.07
C GLU A 28 8.81 16.55 -17.35
N SER A 29 8.27 16.58 -16.14
CA SER A 29 8.17 17.80 -15.33
C SER A 29 9.55 18.38 -15.03
N GLY A 30 9.68 19.70 -15.17
CA GLY A 30 10.92 20.43 -14.95
C GLY A 30 11.00 21.15 -13.61
N SER A 31 9.92 21.15 -12.81
CA SER A 31 9.85 21.96 -11.59
C SER A 31 8.91 21.37 -10.54
N ARG A 32 9.19 21.66 -9.26
CA ARG A 32 8.37 21.22 -8.12
C ARG A 32 6.92 21.72 -8.15
N VAL A 33 6.64 22.78 -8.91
CA VAL A 33 5.28 23.30 -9.06
C VAL A 33 4.52 22.45 -10.07
N GLU A 34 5.18 22.04 -11.15
CA GLU A 34 4.63 21.11 -12.14
C GLU A 34 4.47 19.71 -11.55
N ASP A 35 5.45 19.21 -10.79
CA ASP A 35 5.39 17.90 -10.13
C ASP A 35 4.08 17.76 -9.33
N ARG A 36 3.83 18.72 -8.43
CA ARG A 36 2.61 18.76 -7.60
C ARG A 36 1.32 18.78 -8.43
N PHE A 37 1.32 19.47 -9.57
CA PHE A 37 0.15 19.55 -10.44
C PHE A 37 -0.15 18.22 -11.14
N TRP A 38 0.89 17.53 -11.61
CA TRP A 38 0.76 16.22 -12.23
C TRP A 38 0.44 15.14 -11.19
N GLU A 39 1.17 15.11 -10.08
CA GLU A 39 0.93 14.23 -8.93
C GLU A 39 -0.51 14.34 -8.42
N GLN A 40 -1.04 15.55 -8.25
CA GLN A 40 -2.41 15.73 -7.74
C GLN A 40 -3.47 15.14 -8.68
N GLN A 41 -3.30 15.31 -9.99
CA GLN A 41 -4.21 14.72 -10.98
C GLN A 41 -4.06 13.21 -11.09
N LEU A 42 -2.82 12.73 -11.03
CA LEU A 42 -2.50 11.30 -11.06
C LEU A 42 -3.08 10.60 -9.83
N ALA A 43 -2.84 11.15 -8.63
CA ALA A 43 -3.38 10.66 -7.38
C ALA A 43 -4.92 10.58 -7.41
N THR A 44 -5.59 11.62 -7.90
CA THR A 44 -7.06 11.63 -8.01
C THR A 44 -7.57 10.49 -8.88
N LEU A 45 -6.90 10.21 -10.01
CA LEU A 45 -7.31 9.14 -10.90
C LEU A 45 -7.01 7.75 -10.31
N ILE A 46 -5.86 7.59 -9.64
CA ILE A 46 -5.49 6.35 -8.95
C ILE A 46 -6.49 6.05 -7.82
N ASP A 47 -6.85 7.04 -7.01
CA ASP A 47 -7.83 6.88 -5.93
C ASP A 47 -9.15 6.33 -6.46
N GLN A 48 -9.63 6.87 -7.58
CA GLN A 48 -10.83 6.39 -8.23
C GLN A 48 -10.70 4.90 -8.62
N MET A 49 -9.59 4.50 -9.22
CA MET A 49 -9.37 3.09 -9.62
C MET A 49 -9.30 2.16 -8.41
N LEU A 50 -8.66 2.59 -7.32
CA LEU A 50 -8.59 1.82 -6.07
C LEU A 50 -9.97 1.71 -5.39
N GLU A 51 -10.81 2.75 -5.48
CA GLU A 51 -12.18 2.72 -4.96
C GLU A 51 -13.13 1.86 -5.79
N GLU A 52 -12.94 1.85 -7.11
CA GLU A 52 -13.72 1.04 -8.05
C GLU A 52 -13.24 -0.43 -8.10
N ASN A 53 -12.14 -0.77 -7.41
CA ASN A 53 -11.48 -2.07 -7.43
C ASN A 53 -11.00 -2.49 -8.85
N ASP A 54 -10.62 -1.51 -9.66
CA ASP A 54 -10.25 -1.65 -11.07
C ASP A 54 -8.73 -1.87 -11.25
N GLU A 55 -8.19 -2.87 -10.57
CA GLU A 55 -6.75 -3.15 -10.54
C GLU A 55 -6.16 -3.51 -11.92
N GLU A 56 -6.95 -4.11 -12.80
CA GLU A 56 -6.53 -4.45 -14.17
C GLU A 56 -6.14 -3.19 -14.97
N VAL A 57 -6.81 -2.06 -14.73
CA VAL A 57 -6.53 -0.79 -15.43
C VAL A 57 -5.17 -0.25 -15.02
N LEU A 58 -4.86 -0.31 -13.72
CA LEU A 58 -3.56 0.11 -13.16
C LEU A 58 -2.43 -0.75 -13.75
N ASN A 59 -2.58 -2.09 -13.69
CA ASN A 59 -1.60 -3.03 -14.23
C ASN A 59 -1.41 -2.86 -15.75
N THR A 60 -2.49 -2.65 -16.50
CA THR A 60 -2.40 -2.43 -17.95
C THR A 60 -1.61 -1.15 -18.30
N ALA A 61 -1.76 -0.09 -17.51
CA ALA A 61 -0.99 1.14 -17.69
C ALA A 61 0.50 0.93 -17.34
N LEU A 62 0.79 0.24 -16.23
CA LEU A 62 2.15 -0.15 -15.83
C LEU A 62 2.84 -1.02 -16.90
N ASP A 63 2.19 -2.08 -17.37
CA ASP A 63 2.72 -2.97 -18.41
C ASP A 63 3.09 -2.21 -19.70
N HIS A 64 2.27 -1.22 -20.06
CA HIS A 64 2.54 -0.37 -21.22
C HIS A 64 3.78 0.49 -21.00
N LEU A 65 3.86 1.18 -19.87
CA LEU A 65 4.98 2.07 -19.53
C LEU A 65 6.28 1.31 -19.34
N TYR A 66 6.24 0.11 -18.75
CA TYR A 66 7.41 -0.75 -18.55
C TYR A 66 8.19 -0.97 -19.86
N SER A 67 7.47 -1.09 -20.98
CA SER A 67 8.08 -1.27 -22.30
C SER A 67 8.42 0.04 -23.02
N ALA A 68 7.72 1.13 -22.71
CA ALA A 68 7.72 2.36 -23.51
C ALA A 68 8.54 3.49 -22.88
N ASP A 69 8.45 3.67 -21.57
CA ASP A 69 9.01 4.79 -20.83
C ASP A 69 9.26 4.37 -19.35
N PRO A 70 10.49 3.93 -19.02
CA PRO A 70 10.83 3.50 -17.67
C PRO A 70 10.67 4.60 -16.61
N ARG A 71 10.87 5.87 -16.98
CA ARG A 71 10.75 6.99 -16.02
C ARG A 71 9.29 7.19 -15.63
N ALA A 72 8.40 7.21 -16.63
CA ALA A 72 6.97 7.30 -16.37
C ALA A 72 6.43 6.05 -15.66
N TYR A 73 7.01 4.86 -15.91
CA TYR A 73 6.68 3.66 -15.16
C TYR A 73 6.96 3.84 -13.66
N ASP A 74 8.16 4.31 -13.31
CA ASP A 74 8.55 4.53 -11.91
C ASP A 74 7.61 5.55 -11.25
N GLU A 75 7.32 6.68 -11.92
CA GLU A 75 6.37 7.69 -11.41
C GLU A 75 4.97 7.11 -11.15
N LEU A 76 4.47 6.27 -12.07
CA LEU A 76 3.16 5.64 -11.91
C LEU A 76 3.17 4.63 -10.75
N ALA A 77 4.21 3.78 -10.68
CA ALA A 77 4.34 2.76 -9.65
C ALA A 77 4.42 3.38 -8.26
N ASP A 78 5.31 4.36 -8.06
CA ASP A 78 5.50 5.06 -6.78
C ASP A 78 4.20 5.73 -6.32
N ASN A 79 3.47 6.36 -7.24
CA ASN A 79 2.19 6.97 -6.91
C ASN A 79 1.16 5.90 -6.52
N ILE A 80 1.01 4.81 -7.27
CA ILE A 80 0.05 3.73 -6.93
C ILE A 80 0.36 3.15 -5.55
N GLU A 81 1.62 2.82 -5.28
CA GLU A 81 2.07 2.27 -4.00
C GLU A 81 1.79 3.25 -2.85
N SER A 82 2.14 4.53 -3.03
CA SER A 82 1.84 5.58 -2.05
C SER A 82 0.35 5.71 -1.76
N ARG A 83 -0.50 5.69 -2.80
CA ARG A 83 -1.96 5.78 -2.62
C ARG A 83 -2.53 4.54 -1.92
N ALA A 84 -2.03 3.35 -2.26
CA ALA A 84 -2.47 2.09 -1.67
C ALA A 84 -2.08 1.97 -0.19
N GLU A 85 -0.88 2.38 0.19
CA GLU A 85 -0.36 2.19 1.55
C GLU A 85 -0.76 3.31 2.53
N CYS A 86 -1.12 4.50 2.03
CA CYS A 86 -1.42 5.66 2.88
C CYS A 86 -2.92 5.96 3.03
N ALA A 87 -3.81 5.05 2.58
CA ALA A 87 -5.26 5.26 2.56
C ALA A 87 -5.65 6.66 2.05
N ALA A 88 -4.89 7.16 1.09
CA ALA A 88 -4.77 8.59 0.92
C ALA A 88 -6.05 9.14 0.27
N GLY A 89 -6.51 10.30 0.74
CA GLY A 89 -7.82 10.86 0.37
C GLY A 89 -8.97 10.44 1.29
N ALA A 90 -8.86 9.31 2.00
CA ALA A 90 -9.88 8.88 2.96
C ALA A 90 -9.89 9.74 4.25
N PHE A 91 -8.74 10.29 4.63
CA PHE A 91 -8.55 11.00 5.89
C PHE A 91 -7.95 12.39 5.69
N PRO A 92 -8.76 13.43 5.35
CA PRO A 92 -8.24 14.74 4.98
C PRO A 92 -7.47 15.47 6.09
N GLU A 93 -7.79 15.18 7.35
CA GLU A 93 -7.22 15.81 8.55
C GLU A 93 -5.98 15.10 9.11
N HIS A 94 -5.65 13.90 8.60
CA HIS A 94 -4.57 13.08 9.15
C HIS A 94 -3.63 12.62 8.03
N ASP A 95 -2.33 12.63 8.30
CA ASP A 95 -1.40 11.84 7.51
C ASP A 95 -1.31 10.46 8.14
N VAL A 96 -1.46 9.42 7.33
CA VAL A 96 -1.45 8.02 7.78
C VAL A 96 -0.54 7.18 6.90
N VAL A 97 0.05 6.14 7.48
CA VAL A 97 0.91 5.21 6.75
C VAL A 97 0.76 3.79 7.30
N LEU A 98 0.60 2.82 6.39
CA LEU A 98 0.70 1.41 6.68
C LEU A 98 2.18 1.03 6.92
N ILE A 99 2.42 0.21 7.93
CA ILE A 99 3.72 -0.34 8.27
C ILE A 99 3.65 -1.86 8.17
N ALA A 100 4.50 -2.44 7.34
CA ALA A 100 4.79 -3.87 7.33
C ALA A 100 6.16 -4.12 7.95
N ALA A 101 6.19 -4.72 9.15
CA ALA A 101 7.42 -5.05 9.85
C ALA A 101 7.72 -6.56 9.72
N PRO A 102 8.74 -6.96 8.93
CA PRO A 102 9.12 -8.36 8.79
C PRO A 102 9.85 -8.89 10.03
N VAL A 103 9.47 -10.09 10.44
CA VAL A 103 10.09 -10.89 11.50
C VAL A 103 10.68 -12.14 10.86
N LEU A 104 12.01 -12.19 10.77
CA LEU A 104 12.72 -13.35 10.26
C LEU A 104 12.70 -14.47 11.29
N ALA A 105 12.16 -15.62 10.91
CA ALA A 105 12.07 -16.79 11.77
C ALA A 105 12.78 -17.99 11.15
N TRP A 106 13.48 -18.74 12.00
CA TRP A 106 14.07 -20.02 11.64
C TRP A 106 13.60 -21.08 12.63
N SER A 107 13.13 -22.21 12.12
CA SER A 107 12.65 -23.30 12.97
C SER A 107 12.75 -24.64 12.24
N ARG A 108 13.00 -25.70 13.00
CA ARG A 108 12.83 -27.09 12.52
C ARG A 108 11.36 -27.53 12.53
N TYR A 109 10.49 -26.72 13.14
CA TYR A 109 9.05 -26.90 13.21
C TYR A 109 8.34 -25.88 12.32
N ARG A 110 7.02 -26.03 12.16
CA ARG A 110 6.20 -25.05 11.45
C ARG A 110 6.32 -23.67 12.12
N ILE A 111 6.66 -22.65 11.33
CA ILE A 111 6.60 -21.25 11.75
C ILE A 111 5.13 -20.83 11.60
N ALA A 112 4.44 -20.61 12.71
CA ALA A 112 3.02 -20.30 12.68
C ALA A 112 2.76 -18.86 12.20
N ALA A 113 1.68 -18.67 11.43
CA ALA A 113 0.94 -17.43 11.42
C ALA A 113 -0.15 -17.55 12.50
N THR A 114 -0.27 -16.57 13.39
CA THR A 114 -1.06 -16.73 14.62
C THR A 114 -1.46 -15.40 15.23
N SER A 115 -2.56 -15.41 16.00
CA SER A 115 -2.97 -14.27 16.80
C SER A 115 -1.92 -13.92 17.85
N ILE A 116 -1.68 -12.64 18.02
CA ILE A 116 -0.72 -12.10 18.96
C ILE A 116 -1.40 -11.97 20.32
N ALA A 117 -0.77 -12.54 21.37
CA ALA A 117 -1.32 -12.45 22.71
C ALA A 117 -1.46 -10.97 23.16
N PRO A 118 -2.55 -10.57 23.84
CA PRO A 118 -2.80 -9.17 24.20
C PRO A 118 -1.65 -8.49 24.96
N ALA A 119 -0.97 -9.23 25.85
CA ALA A 119 0.19 -8.71 26.57
C ALA A 119 1.39 -8.41 25.66
N VAL A 120 1.60 -9.22 24.61
CA VAL A 120 2.64 -8.98 23.61
C VAL A 120 2.28 -7.79 22.73
N LEU A 121 1.02 -7.70 22.31
CA LEU A 121 0.51 -6.56 21.52
C LEU A 121 0.69 -5.23 22.27
N ALA A 122 0.31 -5.20 23.55
CA ALA A 122 0.49 -4.03 24.41
C ALA A 122 1.97 -3.63 24.54
N ASN A 123 2.89 -4.60 24.71
CA ASN A 123 4.33 -4.32 24.77
C ASN A 123 4.87 -3.81 23.43
N LEU A 124 4.42 -4.36 22.30
CA LEU A 124 4.79 -3.87 20.96
C LEU A 124 4.39 -2.40 20.78
N ARG A 125 3.16 -2.04 21.17
CA ARG A 125 2.69 -0.65 21.13
C ARG A 125 3.59 0.28 21.94
N VAL A 126 3.90 -0.10 23.18
CA VAL A 126 4.78 0.71 24.05
C VAL A 126 6.14 0.94 23.39
N HIS A 127 6.77 -0.10 22.84
CA HIS A 127 8.08 0.05 22.20
C HIS A 127 8.04 0.89 20.92
N LEU A 128 7.03 0.69 20.07
CA LEU A 128 6.84 1.49 18.85
C LEU A 128 6.64 2.97 19.20
N GLN A 129 5.73 3.27 20.12
CA GLN A 129 5.45 4.65 20.55
C GLN A 129 6.64 5.29 21.30
N ALA A 130 7.39 4.53 22.08
CA ALA A 130 8.52 5.06 22.83
C ALA A 130 9.70 5.38 21.91
N HIS A 131 10.00 4.52 20.93
CA HIS A 131 11.29 4.52 20.24
C HIS A 131 11.23 4.79 18.73
N VAL A 132 10.08 4.60 18.08
CA VAL A 132 9.95 4.68 16.62
C VAL A 132 9.07 5.86 16.20
N LEU A 133 7.89 5.97 16.81
CA LEU A 133 6.86 6.92 16.40
C LEU A 133 7.04 8.28 17.05
N ALA A 134 6.73 9.34 16.32
CA ALA A 134 6.77 10.70 16.83
C ALA A 134 5.85 10.88 18.05
N LYS A 135 6.14 11.88 18.86
CA LYS A 135 5.37 12.18 20.07
C LYS A 135 3.93 12.54 19.71
N GLY A 136 2.98 11.78 20.25
CA GLY A 136 1.56 12.00 20.03
C GLY A 136 1.02 11.33 18.76
N ALA A 137 1.85 10.57 18.02
CA ALA A 137 1.36 9.73 16.95
C ALA A 137 0.44 8.63 17.48
N HIS A 138 -0.72 8.49 16.84
CA HIS A 138 -1.63 7.42 17.13
C HIS A 138 -1.21 6.15 16.38
N LEU A 139 -1.49 5.00 16.97
CA LEU A 139 -1.03 3.70 16.46
C LEU A 139 -2.20 2.72 16.41
N SER A 140 -2.26 1.93 15.35
CA SER A 140 -2.99 0.66 15.31
C SER A 140 -2.03 -0.47 15.02
N VAL A 141 -2.17 -1.59 15.72
CA VAL A 141 -1.44 -2.82 15.41
C VAL A 141 -2.47 -3.91 15.14
N ALA A 142 -2.28 -4.65 14.05
CA ALA A 142 -3.07 -5.84 13.78
C ALA A 142 -2.72 -6.92 14.82
N ASP A 143 -3.73 -7.53 15.43
CA ASP A 143 -3.54 -8.55 16.48
C ASP A 143 -3.17 -9.94 15.93
N PHE A 144 -2.57 -9.98 14.74
CA PHE A 144 -2.21 -11.20 14.03
C PHE A 144 -0.83 -11.09 13.39
N LEU A 145 -0.08 -12.18 13.44
CA LEU A 145 1.22 -12.33 12.83
C LEU A 145 1.07 -13.08 11.50
N PHE A 146 1.17 -12.36 10.39
CA PHE A 146 0.83 -12.84 9.05
C PHE A 146 1.96 -13.67 8.43
N SER A 147 1.63 -14.69 7.64
CA SER A 147 2.56 -15.23 6.64
C SER A 147 2.50 -14.41 5.34
N PRO A 148 3.48 -14.54 4.43
CA PRO A 148 3.45 -13.84 3.15
C PRO A 148 2.18 -14.13 2.35
N ASP A 149 1.72 -15.38 2.38
CA ASP A 149 0.50 -15.83 1.68
C ASP A 149 -0.80 -15.17 2.19
N GLN A 150 -0.77 -14.56 3.38
CA GLN A 150 -1.93 -13.97 4.06
C GLN A 150 -1.93 -12.44 4.02
N LEU A 151 -0.91 -11.83 3.40
CA LEU A 151 -0.90 -10.40 3.17
C LEU A 151 -1.94 -10.01 2.10
N PRO A 152 -2.47 -8.78 2.13
CA PRO A 152 -3.27 -8.26 1.03
C PRO A 152 -2.51 -8.40 -0.29
N GLN A 153 -3.16 -8.93 -1.32
CA GLN A 153 -2.55 -9.15 -2.63
C GLN A 153 -3.00 -8.10 -3.62
N GLY A 154 -2.04 -7.43 -4.25
CA GLY A 154 -2.32 -6.37 -5.21
C GLY A 154 -2.58 -5.01 -4.56
N TYR A 155 -2.83 -4.02 -5.41
CA TYR A 155 -2.99 -2.63 -4.99
C TYR A 155 -4.34 -2.37 -4.32
N CYS A 156 -5.42 -2.95 -4.86
CA CYS A 156 -6.77 -2.67 -4.33
C CYS A 156 -6.97 -3.31 -2.97
N ALA A 157 -6.56 -4.58 -2.80
CA ALA A 157 -6.65 -5.24 -1.49
C ALA A 157 -5.78 -4.55 -0.43
N THR A 158 -4.58 -4.09 -0.82
CA THR A 158 -3.71 -3.28 0.05
C THR A 158 -4.39 -1.98 0.45
N ALA A 159 -5.00 -1.26 -0.50
CA ALA A 159 -5.71 -0.01 -0.25
C ALA A 159 -6.92 -0.19 0.69
N GLU A 160 -7.71 -1.25 0.49
CA GLU A 160 -8.82 -1.59 1.38
C GLU A 160 -8.34 -1.90 2.80
N PHE A 161 -7.31 -2.74 2.93
CA PHE A 161 -6.73 -3.05 4.23
C PHE A 161 -6.16 -1.80 4.91
N ALA A 162 -5.41 -0.98 4.18
CA ALA A 162 -4.86 0.29 4.65
C ALA A 162 -5.95 1.23 5.15
N LYS A 163 -7.08 1.38 4.42
CA LYS A 163 -8.22 2.19 4.87
C LYS A 163 -8.75 1.73 6.23
N VAL A 164 -8.86 0.43 6.47
CA VAL A 164 -9.35 -0.12 7.74
C VAL A 164 -8.36 0.11 8.88
N ILE A 165 -7.10 -0.33 8.73
CA ILE A 165 -6.11 -0.25 9.81
C ILE A 165 -5.68 1.20 10.10
N CYS A 166 -5.58 2.06 9.09
CA CYS A 166 -5.33 3.48 9.29
C CYS A 166 -6.54 4.18 9.95
N GLY A 167 -7.76 3.75 9.66
CA GLY A 167 -8.96 4.18 10.38
C GLY A 167 -8.85 3.87 11.87
N ALA A 168 -8.52 2.62 12.22
CA ALA A 168 -8.27 2.22 13.61
C ALA A 168 -7.11 3.01 14.24
N ALA A 169 -6.06 3.32 13.47
CA ALA A 169 -4.94 4.12 13.96
C ALA A 169 -5.36 5.53 14.35
N ARG A 170 -6.27 6.17 13.61
CA ARG A 170 -6.81 7.49 13.97
C ARG A 170 -7.52 7.48 15.33
N ASP A 171 -8.26 6.41 15.60
CA ASP A 171 -8.93 6.21 16.88
C ASP A 171 -7.99 5.66 17.98
N ASN A 172 -6.72 5.42 17.64
CA ASN A 172 -5.67 4.85 18.49
C ASN A 172 -6.04 3.46 19.05
N LEU A 173 -6.72 2.66 18.21
CA LEU A 173 -7.18 1.31 18.51
C LEU A 173 -6.40 0.25 17.73
N ASP A 174 -6.20 -0.92 18.34
CA ASP A 174 -5.70 -2.10 17.64
C ASP A 174 -6.77 -2.69 16.70
N LEU A 175 -6.32 -3.34 15.63
CA LEU A 175 -7.19 -3.98 14.66
C LEU A 175 -7.26 -5.48 14.94
N HIS A 176 -8.46 -5.99 15.19
CA HIS A 176 -8.70 -7.43 15.23
C HIS A 176 -8.74 -8.00 13.82
N ILE A 177 -8.03 -9.10 13.59
CA ILE A 177 -7.98 -9.78 12.30
C ILE A 177 -8.81 -11.06 12.35
N GLU A 178 -9.83 -11.11 11.49
CA GLU A 178 -10.60 -12.32 11.26
C GLU A 178 -9.76 -13.35 10.49
N THR A 179 -9.52 -14.50 11.11
CA THR A 179 -8.64 -15.54 10.54
C THR A 179 -9.40 -16.62 9.76
N GLU A 180 -10.74 -16.55 9.74
CA GLU A 180 -11.56 -17.55 9.06
C GLU A 180 -11.38 -17.44 7.54
N GLY A 181 -11.10 -18.57 6.88
CA GLY A 181 -10.87 -18.61 5.43
C GLY A 181 -9.50 -18.11 4.97
N MET A 182 -8.58 -17.78 5.88
CA MET A 182 -7.21 -17.40 5.51
C MET A 182 -6.49 -18.53 4.76
N PRO A 183 -5.64 -18.19 3.77
CA PRO A 183 -4.80 -19.16 3.08
C PRO A 183 -3.92 -19.96 4.05
N GLU A 184 -3.69 -21.24 3.72
CA GLU A 184 -2.72 -22.05 4.44
C GLU A 184 -1.30 -21.53 4.20
N THR A 185 -0.54 -21.38 5.29
CA THR A 185 0.86 -20.97 5.23
C THR A 185 1.75 -22.10 4.73
N ALA A 186 2.56 -21.82 3.70
CA ALA A 186 3.58 -22.76 3.23
C ALA A 186 4.63 -23.06 4.32
N GLN A 187 5.13 -24.30 4.36
CA GLN A 187 6.08 -24.72 5.39
C GLN A 187 7.52 -24.64 4.87
N PHE A 188 8.27 -23.66 5.40
CA PHE A 188 9.70 -23.52 5.18
C PHE A 188 10.50 -23.65 6.49
N LEU A 189 11.79 -24.01 6.39
CA LEU A 189 12.70 -24.04 7.54
C LEU A 189 13.09 -22.63 8.01
N SER A 190 13.07 -21.68 7.09
CA SER A 190 13.28 -20.26 7.30
C SER A 190 12.20 -19.52 6.55
N ASP A 191 11.50 -18.63 7.23
CA ASP A 191 10.39 -17.89 6.64
C ASP A 191 10.26 -16.52 7.31
N THR A 192 9.52 -15.62 6.66
CA THR A 192 9.23 -14.28 7.18
C THR A 192 7.81 -14.25 7.69
N ARG A 193 7.60 -13.66 8.87
CA ARG A 193 6.27 -13.28 9.34
C ARG A 193 6.15 -11.77 9.35
N TYR A 194 4.96 -11.25 9.13
CA TYR A 194 4.74 -9.81 9.07
C TYR A 194 3.84 -9.37 10.22
N LEU A 195 4.30 -8.35 10.93
CA LEU A 195 3.46 -7.53 11.78
C LEU A 195 2.97 -6.35 10.95
N LEU A 196 1.65 -6.21 10.82
CA LEU A 196 1.03 -5.06 10.18
C LEU A 196 0.59 -4.06 11.24
N ALA A 197 0.88 -2.79 11.00
CA ALA A 197 0.51 -1.69 11.87
C ALA A 197 0.20 -0.46 11.01
N ALA A 198 -0.43 0.55 11.59
CA ALA A 198 -0.57 1.85 10.95
C ALA A 198 -0.36 2.98 11.95
N VAL A 199 0.16 4.08 11.44
CA VAL A 199 0.42 5.30 12.21
C VAL A 199 -0.45 6.40 11.65
N ALA A 200 -1.04 7.20 12.55
CA ALA A 200 -1.82 8.36 12.18
C ALA A 200 -1.36 9.58 13.00
N VAL A 201 -1.20 10.71 12.32
CA VAL A 201 -0.84 11.99 12.93
C VAL A 201 -1.69 13.12 12.34
N PRO A 202 -1.87 14.24 13.05
CA PRO A 202 -2.44 15.43 12.43
C PRO A 202 -1.68 15.81 11.16
N ARG A 203 -2.39 16.19 10.12
CA ARG A 203 -1.78 16.48 8.82
C ARG A 203 -0.64 17.51 8.92
N GLY A 204 0.47 17.21 8.26
CA GLY A 204 1.68 18.03 8.22
C GLY A 204 2.56 17.93 9.45
N THR A 205 2.32 16.96 10.35
CA THR A 205 3.16 16.72 11.53
C THR A 205 4.03 15.46 11.38
N PRO A 206 5.14 15.35 12.14
CA PRO A 206 6.03 14.18 12.07
C PRO A 206 5.31 12.86 12.38
N LEU A 207 5.53 11.82 11.56
CA LEU A 207 5.10 10.43 11.80
C LEU A 207 6.08 9.67 12.70
N PHE A 208 7.38 9.91 12.49
CA PHE A 208 8.47 9.17 13.14
C PHE A 208 9.37 10.06 13.97
N ARG A 209 10.00 9.48 15.00
CA ARG A 209 10.95 10.16 15.90
C ARG A 209 12.09 10.88 15.19
N TRP A 210 12.62 10.31 14.10
CA TRP A 210 13.75 10.90 13.38
C TRP A 210 13.37 12.16 12.58
N GLN A 211 12.07 12.44 12.44
CA GLN A 211 11.53 13.64 11.80
C GLN A 211 11.27 14.78 12.81
N GLU A 212 11.52 14.56 14.11
CA GLU A 212 11.42 15.55 15.19
C GLU A 212 12.69 16.41 15.35
#